data_AF-A0A529NCX1-F1
#
_entry.id   AF-A0A529NCX1-F1
#
_cell.length_a   1.000
_cell.length_b   1.000
_cell.length_c   1.000
_cell.angle_alpha   90.00
_cell.angle_beta   90.00
_cell.angle_gamma   90.00
#
_symmetry.space_group_name_H-M   'P 1'
#
loop_
_entity.id
_entity.type
_entity.pdbx_description
1 polymer ?
#
loop_
_entity_poly.entity_id
_entity_poly.type
_entity_poly.pdbx_seq_one_letter_code
_entity_poly.pdbx_strand_id
1 'polypeptide(L)'
;SPNVLDLEGKRRNSTIADFVNFAKLAYQAPAMHMTGGVLCEPMDIAVPKRHLHMNYSLIKYSDKAFMGAVTSRERAEDTVSMAKIVFGDEFVHNNTVTVSIANCNSPLVWDSTMLDAVKVYAVSNQAILFTPFVLAGASTPASTLAAVAQLNAEALAGIAFAQL
;
A
#
# COMPACT_ATOMS: atom_id res chain seq x y z
N SER A 1 8.39 5.64 -3.72
CA SER A 1 9.54 6.58 -3.63
C SER A 1 9.12 7.98 -4.08
N PRO A 2 9.51 9.08 -3.42
CA PRO A 2 9.19 10.45 -3.85
C PRO A 2 10.06 11.01 -4.98
N ASN A 3 11.10 10.27 -5.37
CA ASN A 3 12.00 10.65 -6.45
C ASN A 3 12.16 9.49 -7.43
N VAL A 4 12.48 9.84 -8.67
CA VAL A 4 12.87 8.90 -9.74
C VAL A 4 14.27 9.24 -10.23
N LEU A 5 14.96 8.21 -10.71
CA LEU A 5 16.08 8.35 -11.61
C LEU A 5 15.51 8.13 -13.01
N ASP A 6 15.49 9.17 -13.85
CA ASP A 6 14.97 9.03 -15.22
C ASP A 6 15.97 8.30 -16.14
N LEU A 7 15.57 8.12 -17.40
CA LEU A 7 16.35 7.37 -18.38
C LEU A 7 17.68 8.07 -18.75
N GLU A 8 17.76 9.38 -18.47
CA GLU A 8 18.96 10.20 -18.62
C GLU A 8 19.86 10.17 -17.37
N GLY A 9 19.49 9.39 -16.34
CA GLY A 9 20.25 9.25 -15.11
C GLY A 9 20.11 10.45 -14.15
N LYS A 10 19.07 11.28 -14.33
CA LYS A 10 18.83 12.44 -13.48
C LYS A 10 17.86 12.10 -12.36
N ARG A 11 18.26 12.43 -11.11
CA ARG A 11 17.38 12.35 -9.95
C ARG A 11 16.45 13.56 -9.90
N ARG A 12 15.14 13.33 -9.82
CA ARG A 12 14.12 14.38 -9.70
C ARG A 12 12.89 13.89 -8.95
N ASN A 13 12.03 14.81 -8.53
CA ASN A 13 10.70 14.46 -8.01
C ASN A 13 9.92 13.66 -9.06
N SER A 14 9.21 12.63 -8.60
CA SER A 14 8.29 11.87 -9.46
C SER A 14 7.03 12.66 -9.79
N THR A 15 6.45 12.34 -10.93
CA THR A 15 5.20 12.89 -11.46
C THR A 15 4.17 11.78 -11.66
N ILE A 16 2.91 12.15 -11.96
CA ILE A 16 1.91 11.16 -12.37
C ILE A 16 2.29 10.44 -13.67
N ALA A 17 3.03 11.10 -14.56
CA ALA A 17 3.55 10.48 -15.77
C ALA A 17 4.55 9.35 -15.44
N ASP A 18 5.44 9.57 -14.46
CA ASP A 18 6.35 8.52 -14.00
C ASP A 18 5.59 7.33 -13.39
N PHE A 19 4.57 7.61 -12.58
CA PHE A 19 3.71 6.57 -11.99
C PHE A 19 3.04 5.71 -13.07
N VAL A 20 2.44 6.36 -14.08
CA VAL A 20 1.81 5.69 -15.22
C VAL A 20 2.82 4.86 -16.00
N ASN A 21 4.04 5.36 -16.19
CA ASN A 21 5.10 4.62 -16.86
C ASN A 21 5.48 3.36 -16.07
N PHE A 22 5.64 3.45 -14.75
CA PHE A 22 5.88 2.26 -13.93
C PHE A 22 4.72 1.27 -13.95
N ALA A 23 3.46 1.74 -13.97
CA ALA A 23 2.31 0.86 -14.07
C ALA A 23 2.32 0.07 -15.40
N LYS A 24 2.61 0.74 -16.52
CA LYS A 24 2.76 0.10 -17.83
C LYS A 24 3.92 -0.90 -17.88
N LEU A 25 5.06 -0.55 -17.27
CA LEU A 25 6.21 -1.46 -17.18
C LEU A 25 5.88 -2.69 -16.32
N ALA A 26 5.21 -2.51 -15.18
CA ALA A 26 4.76 -3.61 -14.34
C ALA A 26 3.76 -4.52 -15.06
N TYR A 27 2.86 -3.94 -15.88
CA TYR A 27 1.96 -4.71 -16.74
C TYR A 27 2.74 -5.55 -17.78
N GLN A 28 3.70 -4.95 -18.48
CA GLN A 28 4.48 -5.64 -19.52
C GLN A 28 5.48 -6.66 -18.97
N ALA A 29 5.93 -6.51 -17.71
CA ALA A 29 6.90 -7.41 -17.12
C ALA A 29 6.29 -8.80 -16.82
N PRO A 30 6.78 -9.89 -17.45
CA PRO A 30 6.19 -11.22 -17.29
C PRO A 30 6.39 -11.82 -15.90
N ALA A 31 7.47 -11.44 -15.21
CA ALA A 31 7.77 -11.90 -13.85
C ALA A 31 7.03 -11.08 -12.76
N MET A 32 6.27 -10.05 -13.15
CA MET A 32 5.55 -9.20 -12.22
C MET A 32 4.08 -9.61 -12.18
N HIS A 33 3.61 -10.13 -11.06
CA HIS A 33 2.25 -10.68 -10.92
C HIS A 33 1.23 -9.66 -10.40
N MET A 34 1.70 -8.53 -9.89
CA MET A 34 0.90 -7.44 -9.34
C MET A 34 1.45 -6.12 -9.86
N THR A 35 0.57 -5.19 -10.25
CA THR A 35 0.99 -3.87 -10.73
C THR A 35 1.75 -3.12 -9.65
N GLY A 36 1.25 -3.19 -8.40
CA GLY A 36 1.82 -2.55 -7.21
C GLY A 36 0.84 -1.57 -6.56
N GLY A 37 1.37 -0.68 -5.73
CA GLY A 37 0.62 0.37 -5.03
C GLY A 37 1.22 1.74 -5.30
N VAL A 38 2.01 2.23 -4.35
CA VAL A 38 2.77 3.49 -4.53
C VAL A 38 4.06 3.22 -5.30
N LEU A 39 3.96 3.11 -6.64
CA LEU A 39 5.10 2.88 -7.54
C LEU A 39 6.14 4.01 -7.44
N CYS A 40 5.65 5.23 -7.44
CA CYS A 40 6.35 6.43 -7.01
C CYS A 40 5.33 7.41 -6.42
N GLU A 41 5.77 8.46 -5.74
CA GLU A 41 4.87 9.48 -5.20
C GLU A 41 4.71 10.58 -6.26
N PRO A 42 3.54 10.76 -6.91
CA PRO A 42 3.38 11.81 -7.92
C PRO A 42 3.28 13.20 -7.27
N MET A 43 4.42 13.88 -7.19
CA MET A 43 4.61 15.15 -6.46
C MET A 43 3.95 16.34 -7.15
N ASP A 44 3.56 16.19 -8.41
CA ASP A 44 2.79 17.14 -9.22
C ASP A 44 1.26 17.10 -8.95
N ILE A 45 0.79 16.12 -8.17
CA ILE A 45 -0.60 16.02 -7.73
C ILE A 45 -0.70 16.41 -6.25
N ALA A 46 -1.73 17.20 -5.91
CA ALA A 46 -2.01 17.62 -4.53
C ALA A 46 -2.25 16.41 -3.61
N VAL A 47 -1.63 16.43 -2.43
CA VAL A 47 -1.65 15.31 -1.47
C VAL A 47 -3.04 14.75 -1.19
N PRO A 48 -4.10 15.56 -0.96
CA PRO A 48 -5.44 15.03 -0.66
C PRO A 48 -6.09 14.25 -1.80
N LYS A 49 -5.63 14.41 -3.05
CA LYS A 49 -6.23 13.79 -4.25
C LYS A 49 -5.36 12.71 -4.86
N ARG A 50 -4.13 12.56 -4.36
CA ARG A 50 -3.08 11.78 -5.01
C ARG A 50 -3.43 10.30 -5.15
N HIS A 51 -4.05 9.71 -4.13
CA HIS A 51 -4.48 8.31 -4.12
C HIS A 51 -5.48 8.00 -5.23
N LEU A 52 -6.39 8.91 -5.55
CA LEU A 52 -7.36 8.73 -6.64
C LEU A 52 -6.65 8.57 -7.98
N HIS A 53 -5.66 9.42 -8.25
CA HIS A 53 -4.88 9.35 -9.49
C HIS A 53 -4.01 8.09 -9.56
N MET A 54 -3.41 7.68 -8.43
CA MET A 54 -2.63 6.44 -8.35
C MET A 54 -3.51 5.21 -8.59
N ASN A 55 -4.61 5.05 -7.84
CA ASN A 55 -5.54 3.94 -7.99
C ASN A 55 -6.14 3.87 -9.39
N TYR A 56 -6.58 5.01 -9.94
CA TYR A 56 -7.06 5.08 -11.32
C TYR A 56 -6.01 4.59 -12.31
N SER A 57 -4.75 5.00 -12.13
CA SER A 57 -3.67 4.58 -13.02
C SER A 57 -3.39 3.08 -12.92
N LEU A 58 -3.42 2.51 -11.72
CA LEU A 58 -3.25 1.07 -11.52
C LEU A 58 -4.36 0.27 -12.21
N ILE A 59 -5.61 0.75 -12.15
CA ILE A 59 -6.78 0.13 -12.79
C ILE A 59 -6.77 0.34 -14.32
N LYS A 60 -6.38 1.53 -14.78
CA LYS A 60 -6.51 1.91 -16.19
C LYS A 60 -5.42 1.31 -17.07
N TYR A 61 -4.21 1.17 -16.53
CA TYR A 61 -3.02 0.81 -17.30
C TYR A 61 -2.53 -0.63 -17.05
N SER A 62 -3.26 -1.42 -16.27
CA SER A 62 -2.96 -2.82 -15.99
C SER A 62 -4.24 -3.58 -15.64
N ASP A 63 -4.29 -4.87 -15.99
CA ASP A 63 -5.33 -5.82 -15.56
C ASP A 63 -4.83 -6.74 -14.42
N LYS A 64 -3.59 -6.57 -13.96
CA LYS A 64 -3.03 -7.27 -12.79
C LYS A 64 -3.58 -6.68 -11.50
N ALA A 65 -3.55 -7.47 -10.43
CA ALA A 65 -3.90 -7.02 -9.09
C ALA A 65 -3.14 -5.73 -8.70
N PHE A 66 -3.73 -4.94 -7.79
CA PHE A 66 -3.17 -3.67 -7.35
C PHE A 66 -3.36 -3.48 -5.85
N MET A 67 -2.67 -2.48 -5.31
CA MET A 67 -2.70 -2.17 -3.89
C MET A 67 -3.51 -0.94 -3.56
N GLY A 68 -4.14 -0.96 -2.39
CA GLY A 68 -4.94 0.14 -1.89
C GLY A 68 -4.15 1.22 -1.15
N ALA A 69 -4.73 2.42 -1.05
CA ALA A 69 -4.16 3.52 -0.29
C ALA A 69 -4.43 3.38 1.21
N VAL A 70 -3.43 3.69 2.04
CA VAL A 70 -3.49 3.53 3.51
C VAL A 70 -3.22 4.83 4.27
N THR A 71 -3.03 5.94 3.57
CA THR A 71 -2.54 7.20 4.15
C THR A 71 -3.61 8.01 4.88
N SER A 72 -4.84 7.50 4.95
CA SER A 72 -5.95 7.95 5.81
C SER A 72 -7.13 6.99 5.63
N ARG A 73 -8.09 7.01 6.55
CA ARG A 73 -9.35 6.28 6.44
C ARG A 73 -10.11 6.55 5.12
N GLU A 74 -10.35 7.82 4.81
CA GLU A 74 -11.09 8.26 3.62
C GLU A 74 -10.46 7.69 2.33
N ARG A 75 -9.13 7.69 2.24
CA ARG A 75 -8.42 7.15 1.06
C ARG A 75 -8.55 5.64 0.92
N ALA A 76 -8.69 4.92 2.04
CA ALA A 76 -9.00 3.49 2.01
C ALA A 76 -10.45 3.26 1.54
N GLU A 77 -11.39 4.07 2.03
CA GLU A 77 -12.80 4.04 1.63
C GLU A 77 -12.96 4.36 0.12
N ASP A 78 -12.21 5.34 -0.38
CA ASP A 78 -12.13 5.68 -1.80
C ASP A 78 -11.55 4.52 -2.62
N THR A 79 -10.51 3.84 -2.12
CA THR A 79 -9.95 2.66 -2.79
C THR A 79 -11.01 1.57 -2.95
N VAL A 80 -11.72 1.24 -1.87
CA VAL A 80 -12.80 0.23 -1.89
C VAL A 80 -13.91 0.67 -2.84
N SER A 81 -14.30 1.95 -2.80
CA SER A 81 -15.33 2.50 -3.69
C SER A 81 -14.94 2.40 -5.16
N MET A 82 -13.69 2.71 -5.51
CA MET A 82 -13.17 2.54 -6.86
C MET A 82 -13.13 1.07 -7.27
N ALA A 83 -12.76 0.16 -6.37
CA ALA A 83 -12.80 -1.28 -6.64
C ALA A 83 -14.24 -1.76 -6.91
N LYS A 84 -15.24 -1.27 -6.17
CA LYS A 84 -16.66 -1.60 -6.39
C LYS A 84 -17.16 -1.12 -7.75
N ILE A 85 -16.66 0.00 -8.26
CA ILE A 85 -16.98 0.46 -9.63
C ILE A 85 -16.45 -0.53 -10.68
N VAL A 86 -15.27 -1.11 -10.45
CA VAL A 86 -14.62 -2.03 -11.41
C VAL A 86 -15.22 -3.44 -11.34
N PHE A 87 -15.39 -3.98 -10.14
CA PHE A 87 -15.73 -5.39 -9.93
C PHE A 87 -17.19 -5.63 -9.55
N GLY A 88 -17.93 -4.59 -9.16
CA GLY A 88 -19.27 -4.70 -8.59
C GLY A 88 -19.26 -4.84 -7.07
N ASP A 89 -20.26 -4.24 -6.41
CA ASP A 89 -20.34 -4.17 -4.94
C ASP A 89 -20.37 -5.54 -4.26
N GLU A 90 -21.27 -6.42 -4.73
CA GLU A 90 -21.39 -7.79 -4.20
C GLU A 90 -20.10 -8.60 -4.38
N PHE A 91 -19.40 -8.42 -5.51
CA PHE A 91 -18.17 -9.15 -5.76
C PHE A 91 -17.08 -8.74 -4.79
N VAL A 92 -16.86 -7.44 -4.58
CA VAL A 92 -15.86 -6.90 -3.65
C VAL A 92 -16.16 -7.31 -2.21
N HIS A 93 -17.44 -7.38 -1.82
CA HIS A 93 -17.82 -7.86 -0.50
C HIS A 93 -17.38 -9.32 -0.26
N ASN A 94 -17.50 -10.18 -1.28
CA ASN A 94 -17.23 -11.61 -1.16
C ASN A 94 -15.83 -12.03 -1.62
N ASN A 95 -15.04 -11.12 -2.22
CA ASN A 95 -13.74 -11.44 -2.80
C ASN A 95 -12.70 -10.35 -2.52
N THR A 96 -11.49 -10.80 -2.20
CA THR A 96 -10.32 -9.94 -2.13
C THR A 96 -9.91 -9.49 -3.53
N VAL A 97 -9.93 -8.18 -3.79
CA VAL A 97 -9.50 -7.59 -5.08
C VAL A 97 -8.33 -6.63 -4.94
N THR A 98 -8.00 -6.24 -3.70
CA THR A 98 -6.86 -5.39 -3.36
C THR A 98 -6.05 -5.99 -2.22
N VAL A 99 -4.77 -5.61 -2.16
CA VAL A 99 -3.92 -5.81 -0.99
C VAL A 99 -3.33 -4.48 -0.53
N SER A 100 -3.30 -4.19 0.76
CA SER A 100 -2.80 -2.92 1.28
C SER A 100 -1.69 -3.14 2.30
N ILE A 101 -0.82 -2.15 2.53
CA ILE A 101 0.28 -2.25 3.50
C ILE A 101 -0.08 -1.44 4.74
N ALA A 102 -0.15 -2.08 5.89
CA ALA A 102 -0.25 -1.40 7.17
C ALA A 102 1.10 -1.53 7.89
N ASN A 103 1.71 -0.41 8.25
CA ASN A 103 3.02 -0.41 8.92
C ASN A 103 2.87 -0.26 10.44
N CYS A 104 3.55 -1.11 11.20
CA CYS A 104 3.79 -0.80 12.61
C CYS A 104 4.87 0.28 12.69
N ASN A 105 4.62 1.33 13.47
CA ASN A 105 5.61 2.33 13.81
C ASN A 105 6.52 1.76 14.90
N SER A 106 7.44 0.90 14.51
CA SER A 106 8.33 0.20 15.44
C SER A 106 9.18 1.21 16.24
N PRO A 107 9.37 0.99 17.55
CA PRO A 107 9.01 -0.21 18.30
C PRO A 107 7.58 -0.19 18.88
N LEU A 108 6.82 -1.25 18.63
CA LEU A 108 5.59 -1.64 19.34
C LEU A 108 4.43 -0.63 19.29
N VAL A 109 4.35 0.24 18.26
CA VAL A 109 3.27 1.24 18.13
C VAL A 109 2.49 1.05 16.83
N TRP A 110 1.18 0.93 16.94
CA TRP A 110 0.26 1.07 15.80
C TRP A 110 -0.43 2.43 15.89
N ASP A 111 -0.18 3.31 14.91
CA ASP A 111 -0.79 4.63 14.87
C ASP A 111 -2.22 4.60 14.31
N SER A 112 -2.99 5.66 14.61
CA SER A 112 -4.40 5.74 14.21
C SER A 112 -4.61 5.75 12.70
N THR A 113 -3.68 6.32 11.92
CA THR A 113 -3.83 6.38 10.45
C THR A 113 -3.82 4.98 9.87
N MET A 114 -2.86 4.14 10.31
CA MET A 114 -2.78 2.75 9.88
C MET A 114 -3.97 1.94 10.38
N LEU A 115 -4.32 2.05 11.66
CA LEU A 115 -5.43 1.28 12.25
C LEU A 115 -6.78 1.63 11.62
N ASP A 116 -7.01 2.89 11.26
CA ASP A 116 -8.27 3.28 10.61
C ASP A 116 -8.36 2.76 9.17
N ALA A 117 -7.26 2.76 8.42
CA ALA A 117 -7.23 2.10 7.11
C ALA A 117 -7.44 0.58 7.23
N VAL A 118 -6.83 -0.06 8.24
CA VAL A 118 -7.00 -1.49 8.51
C VAL A 118 -8.46 -1.85 8.74
N LYS A 119 -9.19 -1.07 9.56
CA LYS A 119 -10.62 -1.30 9.79
C LYS A 119 -11.41 -1.28 8.49
N VAL A 120 -11.16 -0.31 7.61
CA VAL A 120 -11.87 -0.19 6.32
C VAL A 120 -11.63 -1.41 5.44
N TYR A 121 -10.38 -1.85 5.31
CA TYR A 121 -10.06 -3.00 4.47
C TYR A 121 -10.56 -4.31 5.07
N ALA A 122 -10.46 -4.50 6.39
CA ALA A 122 -10.94 -5.69 7.09
C ALA A 122 -12.46 -5.88 6.92
N VAL A 123 -13.26 -4.83 7.17
CA VAL A 123 -14.74 -4.92 6.99
C VAL A 123 -15.15 -5.06 5.53
N SER A 124 -14.28 -4.69 4.59
CA SER A 124 -14.53 -4.77 3.15
C SER A 124 -13.97 -6.04 2.51
N ASN A 125 -13.54 -7.02 3.30
CA ASN A 125 -12.96 -8.29 2.83
C ASN A 125 -11.73 -8.10 1.91
N GLN A 126 -10.90 -7.10 2.20
CA GLN A 126 -9.68 -6.80 1.45
C GLN A 126 -8.43 -7.19 2.24
N ALA A 127 -7.38 -7.61 1.55
CA ALA A 127 -6.17 -8.11 2.19
C ALA A 127 -5.27 -6.99 2.71
N ILE A 128 -4.59 -7.25 3.84
CA ILE A 128 -3.65 -6.32 4.46
C ILE A 128 -2.36 -7.05 4.80
N LEU A 129 -1.24 -6.44 4.45
CA LEU A 129 0.11 -6.85 4.85
C LEU A 129 0.49 -6.07 6.10
N PHE A 130 0.54 -6.74 7.25
CA PHE A 130 1.02 -6.17 8.51
C PHE A 130 2.54 -6.19 8.52
N THR A 131 3.15 -5.02 8.37
CA THR A 131 4.58 -4.87 8.11
C THR A 131 5.25 -3.96 9.14
N PRO A 132 5.79 -4.54 10.21
CA PRO A 132 6.71 -3.85 11.10
C PRO A 132 7.84 -3.12 10.35
N PHE A 133 8.03 -1.83 10.63
CA PHE A 133 9.04 -1.03 9.96
C PHE A 133 10.30 -0.90 10.83
N VAL A 134 11.25 -1.81 10.61
CA VAL A 134 12.40 -1.96 11.49
C VAL A 134 13.73 -1.59 10.85
N LEU A 135 14.61 -1.01 11.66
CA LEU A 135 16.04 -0.91 11.41
C LEU A 135 16.77 -1.47 12.65
N ALA A 136 17.54 -2.56 12.44
CA ALA A 136 18.23 -3.24 13.52
C ALA A 136 19.19 -2.30 14.28
N GLY A 137 19.03 -2.24 15.60
CA GLY A 137 19.81 -1.34 16.46
C GLY A 137 19.28 0.09 16.56
N ALA A 138 18.21 0.44 15.84
CA ALA A 138 17.56 1.74 15.93
C ALA A 138 16.11 1.61 16.43
N SER A 139 15.24 0.92 15.68
CA SER A 139 13.83 0.69 16.05
C SER A 139 13.55 -0.74 16.52
N THR A 140 14.59 -1.58 16.56
CA THR A 140 14.62 -2.87 17.26
C THR A 140 15.95 -3.01 18.01
N PRO A 141 16.07 -3.97 18.95
CA PRO A 141 17.37 -4.42 19.42
C PRO A 141 18.32 -4.78 18.27
N ALA A 142 19.63 -4.61 18.48
CA ALA A 142 20.66 -5.00 17.51
C ALA A 142 20.83 -6.53 17.42
N SER A 143 20.38 -7.28 18.44
CA SER A 143 20.35 -8.74 18.42
C SER A 143 19.29 -9.24 17.44
N THR A 144 19.69 -10.10 16.50
CA THR A 144 18.79 -10.72 15.52
C THR A 144 17.62 -11.45 16.18
N LEU A 145 17.88 -12.23 17.24
CA LEU A 145 16.84 -12.98 17.93
C LEU A 145 15.79 -12.05 18.57
N ALA A 146 16.25 -10.98 19.21
CA ALA A 146 15.35 -10.02 19.83
C ALA A 146 14.59 -9.18 18.79
N ALA A 147 15.23 -8.82 17.67
CA ALA A 147 14.57 -8.12 16.57
C ALA A 147 13.47 -8.99 15.93
N VAL A 148 13.72 -10.28 15.70
CA VAL A 148 12.70 -11.23 15.18
C VAL A 148 11.55 -11.39 16.17
N ALA A 149 11.83 -11.48 17.48
CA ALA A 149 10.77 -11.55 18.49
C ALA A 149 9.88 -10.30 18.47
N GLN A 150 10.49 -9.10 18.39
CA GLN A 150 9.73 -7.84 18.30
C GLN A 150 8.91 -7.76 17.01
N LEU A 151 9.50 -8.07 15.85
CA LEU A 151 8.82 -8.13 14.55
C LEU A 151 7.57 -9.02 14.62
N ASN A 152 7.71 -10.22 15.20
CA ASN A 152 6.61 -11.15 15.31
C ASN A 152 5.51 -10.63 16.24
N ALA A 153 5.86 -10.01 17.36
CA ALA A 153 4.89 -9.41 18.27
C ALA A 153 4.10 -8.27 17.59
N GLU A 154 4.77 -7.39 16.85
CA GLU A 154 4.14 -6.27 16.14
C GLU A 154 3.20 -6.74 15.02
N ALA A 155 3.64 -7.74 14.22
CA ALA A 155 2.84 -8.30 13.15
C ALA A 155 1.62 -9.07 13.69
N LEU A 156 1.80 -9.92 14.71
CA LEU A 156 0.70 -10.67 15.32
C LEU A 156 -0.34 -9.76 15.97
N ALA A 157 0.07 -8.66 16.60
CA ALA A 157 -0.86 -7.69 17.15
C ALA A 157 -1.73 -7.04 16.06
N GLY A 158 -1.12 -6.67 14.92
CA GLY A 158 -1.86 -6.14 13.77
C GLY A 158 -2.81 -7.15 13.14
N ILE A 159 -2.35 -8.39 12.96
CA ILE A 159 -3.17 -9.50 12.45
C ILE A 159 -4.36 -9.75 13.36
N ALA A 160 -4.13 -9.90 14.68
CA ALA A 160 -5.18 -10.14 15.65
C ALA A 160 -6.20 -8.99 15.65
N PHE A 161 -5.74 -7.73 15.60
CA PHE A 161 -6.62 -6.57 15.54
C PHE A 161 -7.57 -6.60 14.33
N ALA A 162 -7.10 -7.04 13.17
CA ALA A 162 -7.95 -7.14 11.97
C ALA A 162 -8.94 -8.32 12.00
N GLN A 163 -8.87 -9.19 13.00
CA GLN A 163 -9.79 -10.30 13.21
C GLN A 163 -10.80 -10.05 14.34
N LEU A 164 -10.71 -8.90 15.03
CA LEU A 164 -11.68 -8.43 16.04
C LEU A 164 -12.87 -7.74 15.38
#